data_AF-A0A811UFR6-F1
#
_entry.id   AF-A0A811UFR6-F1
#
_cell.length_a   1.000
_cell.length_b   1.000
_cell.length_c   1.000
_cell.angle_alpha   90.00
_cell.angle_beta   90.00
_cell.angle_gamma   90.00
#
_symmetry.space_group_name_H-M   'P 1'
#
loop_
_entity.id
_entity.type
_entity.pdbx_description
1 polymer ?
#
loop_
_entity_poly.entity_id
_entity_poly.type
_entity_poly.pdbx_seq_one_letter_code
_entity_poly.pdbx_strand_id
1 'polypeptide(L)'
;MYEPPQPSQHCPRKNGYFGHEAKGICDKFYYCVDGQFNMITCPVGLVFNPKTGICTWPDEVGVKGCNSQDIFEFECPKVNESVAVTHPRYADPDDCQYFYVCVNGEIPRRNGCKLGQVFDDDKKHCDWSRNVPECADWYKDRLTDAELDELENPKPKTKKPLRTRGPSRRKPAKAAASQVEEDIDEE
;
A
#
# COMPACT_ATOMS: atom_id res chain seq x y z
N MET A 1 -30.40 -14.51 8.05
CA MET A 1 -30.57 -14.97 6.65
C MET A 1 -29.23 -14.82 5.95
N TYR A 2 -28.66 -15.91 5.45
CA TYR A 2 -27.55 -15.83 4.50
C TYR A 2 -28.17 -15.66 3.11
N GLU A 3 -27.81 -14.60 2.38
CA GLU A 3 -28.19 -14.47 0.98
C GLU A 3 -27.48 -15.58 0.18
N PRO A 4 -28.17 -16.29 -0.72
CA PRO A 4 -27.51 -17.27 -1.59
C PRO A 4 -26.40 -16.57 -2.39
N PRO A 5 -25.26 -17.23 -2.64
CA PRO A 5 -24.20 -16.64 -3.45
C PRO A 5 -24.79 -16.31 -4.83
N GLN A 6 -24.81 -15.02 -5.16
CA GLN A 6 -25.14 -14.52 -6.50
C GLN A 6 -23.82 -14.14 -7.17
N PRO A 7 -23.17 -15.08 -7.89
CA PRO A 7 -21.92 -14.81 -8.55
C PRO A 7 -22.13 -13.90 -9.77
N SER A 8 -21.15 -13.07 -10.03
CA SER A 8 -21.03 -12.24 -11.23
C SER A 8 -19.56 -12.22 -11.66
N GLN A 9 -19.24 -11.52 -12.76
CA GLN A 9 -17.87 -11.45 -13.26
C GLN A 9 -16.92 -10.93 -12.17
N HIS A 10 -15.85 -11.68 -11.86
CA HIS A 10 -14.87 -11.38 -10.81
C HIS A 10 -15.37 -11.33 -9.36
N CYS A 11 -16.68 -11.51 -9.16
CA CYS A 11 -17.35 -11.41 -7.87
C CYS A 11 -18.02 -12.75 -7.51
N PRO A 12 -17.35 -13.63 -6.76
CA PRO A 12 -17.96 -14.84 -6.19
C PRO A 12 -19.22 -14.56 -5.35
N ARG A 13 -19.33 -13.37 -4.77
CA ARG A 13 -20.52 -12.87 -4.05
C ARG A 13 -20.75 -11.39 -4.40
N LYS A 14 -21.96 -10.89 -4.17
CA LYS A 14 -22.33 -9.48 -4.42
C LYS A 14 -21.39 -8.47 -3.80
N ASN A 15 -20.97 -8.72 -2.57
CA ASN A 15 -20.17 -7.79 -1.78
C ASN A 15 -18.94 -8.49 -1.22
N GLY A 16 -17.78 -7.85 -1.30
CA GLY A 16 -16.55 -8.34 -0.67
C GLY A 16 -15.29 -8.03 -1.45
N TYR A 17 -14.18 -8.59 -0.97
CA TYR A 17 -12.87 -8.54 -1.59
C TYR A 17 -12.47 -9.93 -2.05
N PHE A 18 -12.07 -10.06 -3.31
CA PHE A 18 -11.76 -11.35 -3.93
C PHE A 18 -10.45 -11.29 -4.69
N GLY A 19 -9.60 -12.31 -4.53
CA GLY A 19 -8.33 -12.37 -5.26
C GLY A 19 -8.54 -12.52 -6.76
N HIS A 20 -7.54 -12.13 -7.52
CA HIS A 20 -7.52 -12.35 -8.96
C HIS A 20 -7.58 -13.86 -9.31
N GLU A 21 -8.28 -14.24 -10.38
CA GLU A 21 -8.50 -15.67 -10.69
C GLU A 21 -7.30 -16.34 -11.36
N ALA A 22 -6.52 -15.57 -12.12
CA ALA A 22 -5.34 -16.08 -12.81
C ALA A 22 -4.21 -16.42 -11.82
N LYS A 23 -3.61 -17.60 -11.99
CA LYS A 23 -2.42 -18.02 -11.24
C LYS A 23 -1.24 -17.08 -11.54
N GLY A 24 -0.50 -16.70 -10.51
CA GLY A 24 0.64 -15.79 -10.60
C GLY A 24 0.28 -14.31 -10.45
N ILE A 25 -1.01 -13.93 -10.56
CA ILE A 25 -1.45 -12.56 -10.29
C ILE A 25 -1.89 -12.49 -8.83
N CYS A 26 -0.94 -12.17 -7.96
CA CYS A 26 -1.13 -12.13 -6.51
C CYS A 26 -1.30 -10.70 -5.96
N ASP A 27 -0.87 -9.70 -6.73
CA ASP A 27 -0.92 -8.27 -6.40
C ASP A 27 -2.28 -7.63 -6.72
N LYS A 28 -3.19 -8.32 -7.42
CA LYS A 28 -4.49 -7.77 -7.83
C LYS A 28 -5.65 -8.45 -7.11
N PHE A 29 -6.67 -7.66 -6.83
CA PHE A 29 -7.93 -8.13 -6.26
C PHE A 29 -9.10 -7.29 -6.73
N TYR A 30 -10.29 -7.81 -6.52
CA TYR A 30 -11.55 -7.18 -6.88
C TYR A 30 -12.30 -6.74 -5.64
N TYR A 31 -12.71 -5.47 -5.62
CA TYR A 31 -13.68 -4.96 -4.68
C TYR A 31 -15.06 -4.96 -5.31
N CYS A 32 -15.97 -5.76 -4.77
CA CYS A 32 -17.31 -5.96 -5.30
C CYS A 32 -18.36 -5.23 -4.46
N VAL A 33 -19.27 -4.53 -5.14
CA VAL A 33 -20.48 -3.93 -4.57
C VAL A 33 -21.66 -4.27 -5.48
N ASP A 34 -22.65 -4.97 -4.92
CA ASP A 34 -23.83 -5.46 -5.65
C ASP A 34 -23.53 -6.18 -6.97
N GLY A 35 -22.41 -6.92 -7.01
CA GLY A 35 -21.94 -7.68 -8.18
C GLY A 35 -21.18 -6.86 -9.22
N GLN A 36 -20.93 -5.58 -8.97
CA GLN A 36 -20.04 -4.75 -9.78
C GLN A 36 -18.65 -4.72 -9.14
N PHE A 37 -17.60 -5.00 -9.93
CA PHE A 37 -16.23 -5.05 -9.44
C PHE A 37 -15.43 -3.80 -9.80
N ASN A 38 -14.50 -3.43 -8.92
CA ASN A 38 -13.35 -2.60 -9.24
C ASN A 38 -12.08 -3.43 -9.02
N MET A 39 -11.20 -3.48 -10.02
CA MET A 39 -9.89 -4.12 -9.88
C MET A 39 -8.91 -3.15 -9.20
N ILE A 40 -8.28 -3.60 -8.13
CA ILE A 40 -7.33 -2.84 -7.32
C ILE A 40 -6.00 -3.59 -7.33
N THR A 41 -4.91 -2.84 -7.49
CA THR A 41 -3.55 -3.37 -7.36
C THR A 41 -3.00 -3.00 -5.98
N CYS A 42 -2.45 -3.98 -5.28
CA CYS A 42 -1.77 -3.81 -4.02
C CYS A 42 -0.55 -2.90 -4.19
N PRO A 43 -0.12 -2.20 -3.12
CA PRO A 43 1.17 -1.52 -3.12
C PRO A 43 2.30 -2.48 -3.53
N VAL A 44 3.32 -1.93 -4.18
CA VAL A 44 4.46 -2.71 -4.69
C VAL A 44 5.06 -3.55 -3.56
N GLY A 45 5.30 -4.84 -3.85
CA GLY A 45 5.86 -5.80 -2.89
C GLY A 45 4.82 -6.51 -2.00
N LEU A 46 3.54 -6.14 -2.09
CA LEU A 46 2.46 -6.77 -1.33
C LEU A 46 1.52 -7.58 -2.24
N VAL A 47 0.86 -8.56 -1.63
CA VAL A 47 -0.12 -9.42 -2.28
C VAL A 47 -1.43 -9.43 -1.51
N PHE A 48 -2.53 -9.69 -2.22
CA PHE A 48 -3.84 -9.77 -1.60
C PHE A 48 -3.99 -11.04 -0.76
N ASN A 49 -4.37 -10.88 0.51
CA ASN A 49 -4.72 -11.99 1.38
C ASN A 49 -6.25 -12.19 1.41
N PRO A 50 -6.80 -13.26 0.79
CA PRO A 50 -8.24 -13.48 0.73
C PRO A 50 -8.87 -13.82 2.09
N LYS A 51 -8.08 -14.20 3.10
CA LYS A 51 -8.58 -14.50 4.45
C LYS A 51 -8.86 -13.23 5.25
N THR A 52 -8.00 -12.21 5.11
CA THR A 52 -8.09 -10.95 5.85
C THR A 52 -8.70 -9.82 5.02
N GLY A 53 -8.71 -9.95 3.69
CA GLY A 53 -9.22 -8.94 2.77
C GLY A 53 -8.30 -7.73 2.59
N ILE A 54 -7.02 -7.85 2.93
CA ILE A 54 -6.03 -6.76 2.85
C ILE A 54 -4.78 -7.22 2.07
N CYS A 55 -4.02 -6.23 1.57
CA CYS A 55 -2.69 -6.49 1.02
C CYS A 55 -1.67 -6.70 2.15
N THR A 56 -0.94 -7.80 2.13
CA THR A 56 0.13 -8.11 3.08
C THR A 56 1.33 -8.74 2.38
N TRP A 57 2.38 -9.06 3.13
CA TRP A 57 3.59 -9.68 2.59
C TRP A 57 3.31 -11.09 2.06
N PRO A 58 3.93 -11.48 0.92
CA PRO A 58 3.74 -12.82 0.33
C PRO A 58 3.95 -13.98 1.30
N ASP A 59 4.91 -13.85 2.21
CA ASP A 59 5.24 -14.87 3.21
C ASP A 59 4.14 -15.09 4.26
N GLU A 60 3.23 -14.14 4.45
CA GLU A 60 2.16 -14.24 5.46
C GLU A 60 0.84 -14.80 4.91
N VAL A 61 0.67 -14.83 3.57
CA VAL A 61 -0.60 -15.19 2.94
C VAL A 61 -0.83 -16.70 2.93
N GLY A 62 0.22 -17.48 2.69
CA GLY A 62 0.16 -18.93 2.55
C GLY A 62 -0.70 -19.39 1.36
N VAL A 63 -0.83 -18.56 0.32
CA VAL A 63 -1.46 -18.93 -0.96
C VAL A 63 -0.40 -19.53 -1.86
N LYS A 64 -0.67 -20.73 -2.39
CA LYS A 64 0.25 -21.46 -3.27
C LYS A 64 0.51 -20.66 -4.55
N GLY A 65 1.79 -20.43 -4.87
CA GLY A 65 2.21 -19.64 -6.04
C GLY A 65 2.18 -18.13 -5.81
N CYS A 66 2.05 -17.68 -4.55
CA CYS A 66 2.15 -16.28 -4.16
C CYS A 66 3.16 -16.12 -3.00
N ASN A 67 4.24 -16.92 -2.98
CA ASN A 67 5.33 -16.72 -2.02
C ASN A 67 6.30 -15.64 -2.55
N SER A 68 7.18 -15.14 -1.69
CA SER A 68 8.08 -14.04 -2.06
C SER A 68 9.04 -14.43 -3.19
N GLN A 69 9.62 -15.62 -3.14
CA GLN A 69 10.61 -16.10 -4.11
C GLN A 69 9.99 -16.31 -5.50
N ASP A 70 8.76 -16.81 -5.58
CA ASP A 70 8.02 -17.05 -6.82
C ASP A 70 7.61 -15.73 -7.49
N ILE A 71 7.34 -14.68 -6.71
CA ILE A 71 6.85 -13.39 -7.22
C ILE A 71 8.02 -12.51 -7.65
N PHE A 72 9.09 -12.49 -6.87
CA PHE A 72 10.22 -11.60 -7.10
C PHE A 72 11.35 -12.24 -7.90
N GLU A 73 11.32 -13.56 -8.11
CA GLU A 73 12.37 -14.32 -8.80
C GLU A 73 13.78 -14.03 -8.24
N PHE A 74 13.85 -13.69 -6.96
CA PHE A 74 15.07 -13.29 -6.25
C PHE A 74 15.33 -14.24 -5.08
N GLU A 75 16.58 -14.68 -4.93
CA GLU A 75 17.03 -15.49 -3.79
C GLU A 75 17.96 -14.68 -2.89
N CYS A 76 17.69 -14.71 -1.58
CA CYS A 76 18.54 -14.06 -0.60
C CYS A 76 19.94 -14.70 -0.57
N PRO A 77 21.02 -13.91 -0.64
CA PRO A 77 22.37 -14.41 -0.47
C PRO A 77 22.55 -15.10 0.88
N LYS A 78 23.18 -16.28 0.88
CA LYS A 78 23.45 -17.05 2.09
C LYS A 78 24.47 -16.33 2.96
N VAL A 79 24.07 -15.98 4.17
CA VAL A 79 24.90 -15.30 5.17
C VAL A 79 24.93 -16.11 6.47
N ASN A 80 25.82 -15.74 7.38
CA ASN A 80 25.84 -16.32 8.72
C ASN A 80 24.63 -15.83 9.55
N GLU A 81 24.34 -16.52 10.65
CA GLU A 81 23.19 -16.22 11.50
C GLU A 81 23.22 -14.81 12.08
N SER A 82 24.40 -14.31 12.45
CA SER A 82 24.55 -12.95 13.00
C SER A 82 24.17 -11.86 11.99
N VAL A 83 24.48 -12.04 10.70
CA VAL A 83 24.06 -11.12 9.64
C VAL A 83 22.60 -11.37 9.30
N ALA A 84 22.14 -12.63 9.24
CA ALA A 84 20.76 -12.98 8.90
C ALA A 84 19.73 -12.29 9.82
N VAL A 85 20.02 -12.24 11.12
CA VAL A 85 19.18 -11.58 12.13
C VAL A 85 19.08 -10.06 11.91
N THR A 86 20.05 -9.44 11.24
CA THR A 86 19.99 -8.00 10.92
C THR A 86 19.11 -7.65 9.72
N HIS A 87 18.52 -8.66 9.05
CA HIS A 87 17.72 -8.50 7.84
C HIS A 87 18.49 -7.77 6.73
N PRO A 88 19.55 -8.39 6.19
CA PRO A 88 20.45 -7.74 5.25
C PRO A 88 19.70 -7.25 4.01
N ARG A 89 20.23 -6.18 3.42
CA ARG A 89 19.65 -5.50 2.26
C ARG A 89 20.52 -5.74 1.02
N TYR A 90 19.87 -5.89 -0.13
CA TYR A 90 20.54 -6.15 -1.41
C TYR A 90 19.86 -5.37 -2.52
N ALA A 91 20.64 -4.81 -3.44
CA ALA A 91 20.09 -4.15 -4.62
C ALA A 91 19.19 -5.09 -5.44
N ASP A 92 18.16 -4.51 -6.04
CA ASP A 92 17.40 -5.18 -7.09
C ASP A 92 18.23 -5.15 -8.39
N PRO A 93 18.46 -6.30 -9.06
CA PRO A 93 19.31 -6.37 -10.25
C PRO A 93 18.72 -5.69 -11.48
N ASP A 94 17.39 -5.51 -11.52
CA ASP A 94 16.67 -5.00 -12.68
C ASP A 94 16.18 -3.55 -12.48
N ASP A 95 16.07 -3.10 -11.24
CA ASP A 95 15.55 -1.78 -10.91
C ASP A 95 16.33 -1.08 -9.78
N CYS A 96 17.17 -0.11 -10.16
CA CYS A 96 17.95 0.70 -9.21
C CYS A 96 17.13 1.41 -8.13
N GLN A 97 15.83 1.67 -8.34
CA GLN A 97 14.98 2.28 -7.31
C GLN A 97 14.61 1.28 -6.20
N TYR A 98 14.65 -0.01 -6.47
CA TYR A 98 14.22 -1.05 -5.55
C TYR A 98 15.39 -1.82 -4.94
N PHE A 99 15.10 -2.49 -3.84
CA PHE A 99 16.02 -3.36 -3.13
C PHE A 99 15.24 -4.41 -2.35
N TYR A 100 15.91 -5.51 -2.01
CA TYR A 100 15.36 -6.58 -1.20
C TYR A 100 15.83 -6.48 0.24
N VAL A 101 14.91 -6.61 1.18
CA VAL A 101 15.21 -6.90 2.60
C VAL A 101 15.02 -8.39 2.82
N CYS A 102 16.07 -9.08 3.20
CA CYS A 102 16.03 -10.52 3.45
C CYS A 102 15.69 -10.81 4.92
N VAL A 103 14.41 -11.08 5.19
CA VAL A 103 13.96 -11.42 6.55
C VAL A 103 14.59 -12.75 6.97
N ASN A 104 15.26 -12.73 8.12
CA ASN A 104 16.13 -13.79 8.62
C ASN A 104 17.13 -14.36 7.59
N GLY A 105 17.55 -13.56 6.60
CA GLY A 105 18.47 -14.01 5.55
C GLY A 105 17.86 -14.95 4.50
N GLU A 106 16.56 -15.25 4.56
CA GLU A 106 15.92 -16.28 3.71
C GLU A 106 14.77 -15.73 2.86
N ILE A 107 13.95 -14.82 3.41
CA ILE A 107 12.70 -14.38 2.79
C ILE A 107 12.89 -12.98 2.20
N PRO A 108 12.90 -12.82 0.86
CA PRO A 108 13.06 -11.51 0.25
C PRO A 108 11.77 -10.70 0.34
N ARG A 109 11.89 -9.44 0.75
CA ARG A 109 10.81 -8.45 0.68
C ARG A 109 11.28 -7.26 -0.14
N ARG A 110 10.65 -7.05 -1.30
CA ARG A 110 10.98 -5.94 -2.20
C ARG A 110 10.48 -4.62 -1.60
N ASN A 111 11.37 -3.64 -1.52
CA ASN A 111 11.11 -2.29 -1.04
C ASN A 111 11.68 -1.27 -2.01
N GLY A 112 11.13 -0.05 -2.00
CA GLY A 112 11.55 1.03 -2.90
C GLY A 112 12.15 2.22 -2.17
N CYS A 113 13.16 2.82 -2.78
CA CYS A 113 13.65 4.14 -2.44
C CYS A 113 12.64 5.23 -2.86
N LYS A 114 12.79 6.42 -2.30
CA LYS A 114 11.99 7.58 -2.72
C LYS A 114 12.24 7.87 -4.20
N LEU A 115 11.26 8.50 -4.85
CA LEU A 115 11.43 8.95 -6.23
C LEU A 115 12.67 9.87 -6.32
N GLY A 116 13.54 9.60 -7.29
CA GLY A 116 14.83 10.29 -7.48
C GLY A 116 16.02 9.66 -6.72
N GLN A 117 15.75 8.74 -5.79
CA GLN A 117 16.77 7.97 -5.09
C GLN A 117 16.89 6.56 -5.67
N VAL A 118 18.07 5.97 -5.50
CA VAL A 118 18.41 4.59 -5.88
C VAL A 118 19.07 3.90 -4.70
N PHE A 119 19.05 2.57 -4.67
CA PHE A 119 19.71 1.82 -3.62
C PHE A 119 21.21 1.72 -3.89
N ASP A 120 22.02 2.18 -2.93
CA ASP A 120 23.47 2.03 -2.93
C ASP A 120 23.81 0.69 -2.25
N ASP A 121 24.26 -0.30 -3.02
CA ASP A 121 24.56 -1.64 -2.49
C ASP A 121 25.82 -1.65 -1.61
N ASP A 122 26.77 -0.74 -1.82
CA ASP A 122 27.98 -0.67 -0.97
C ASP A 122 27.65 -0.11 0.42
N LYS A 123 26.85 0.96 0.47
CA LYS A 123 26.46 1.63 1.73
C LYS A 123 25.21 1.01 2.38
N LYS A 124 24.51 0.13 1.67
CA LYS A 124 23.26 -0.54 2.10
C LYS A 124 22.15 0.43 2.48
N HIS A 125 22.00 1.52 1.72
CA HIS A 125 20.94 2.52 1.93
C HIS A 125 20.54 3.22 0.63
N CYS A 126 19.40 3.90 0.63
CA CYS A 126 19.01 4.76 -0.49
C CYS A 126 19.85 6.05 -0.50
N ASP A 127 20.40 6.38 -1.67
CA ASP A 127 21.11 7.64 -1.94
C ASP A 127 20.56 8.27 -3.23
N TRP A 128 20.92 9.52 -3.52
CA TRP A 128 20.54 10.15 -4.79
C TRP A 128 21.18 9.44 -5.96
N SER A 129 20.47 9.30 -7.08
CA SER A 129 20.94 8.52 -8.23
C SER A 129 22.37 8.86 -8.63
N ARG A 130 22.69 10.15 -8.76
CA ARG A 130 24.02 10.64 -9.14
C ARG A 130 25.16 10.30 -8.17
N ASN A 131 24.86 9.92 -6.93
CA ASN A 131 25.86 9.51 -5.94
C ASN A 131 26.20 8.02 -6.04
N VAL A 132 25.44 7.27 -6.83
CA VAL A 132 25.59 5.83 -7.05
C VAL A 132 26.01 5.62 -8.51
N PRO A 133 27.32 5.49 -8.81
CA PRO A 133 27.83 5.54 -10.19
C PRO A 133 27.18 4.55 -11.15
N GLU A 134 26.85 3.35 -10.67
CA GLU A 134 26.17 2.29 -11.43
C GLU A 134 24.73 2.64 -11.82
N CYS A 135 24.08 3.51 -11.04
CA CYS A 135 22.68 3.92 -11.23
C CYS A 135 22.53 5.43 -11.47
N ALA A 136 23.62 6.14 -11.78
CA ALA A 136 23.64 7.59 -11.93
C ALA A 136 22.61 8.10 -12.95
N ASP A 137 22.42 7.32 -14.00
CA ASP A 137 21.61 7.66 -15.16
C ASP A 137 20.19 7.08 -15.11
N TRP A 138 19.84 6.35 -14.03
CA TRP A 138 18.58 5.60 -13.89
C TRP A 138 17.31 6.44 -14.14
N TYR A 139 17.33 7.71 -13.75
CA TYR A 139 16.17 8.61 -13.88
C TYR A 139 16.22 9.52 -15.11
N LYS A 140 17.29 9.52 -15.93
CA LYS A 140 17.44 10.48 -17.05
C LYS A 140 16.31 10.40 -18.08
N ASP A 141 15.72 9.21 -18.27
CA ASP A 141 14.59 9.00 -19.18
C ASP A 141 13.20 9.12 -18.50
N ARG A 142 13.19 9.30 -17.17
CA ARG A 142 11.96 9.31 -16.35
C ARG A 142 11.65 10.68 -15.76
N LEU A 143 12.68 11.48 -15.50
CA LEU A 143 12.61 12.80 -14.87
C LEU A 143 13.65 13.71 -15.51
N THR A 144 13.34 15.01 -15.57
CA THR A 144 14.31 16.04 -15.94
C THR A 144 15.27 16.35 -14.78
N ASP A 145 16.46 16.85 -15.09
CA ASP A 145 17.44 17.26 -14.07
C ASP A 145 16.86 18.28 -13.07
N ALA A 146 15.99 19.17 -13.56
CA ALA A 146 15.31 20.16 -12.72
C ALA A 146 14.32 19.49 -11.74
N GLU A 147 13.53 18.51 -12.20
CA GLU A 147 12.61 17.77 -11.33
C GLU A 147 13.37 16.97 -10.28
N LEU A 148 14.51 16.38 -10.65
CA LEU A 148 15.35 15.64 -9.72
C LEU A 148 15.98 16.55 -8.65
N ASP A 149 16.45 17.74 -9.03
CA ASP A 149 16.94 18.75 -8.10
C ASP A 149 15.83 19.24 -7.15
N GLU A 150 14.61 19.43 -7.63
CA GLU A 150 13.48 19.82 -6.78
C GLU A 150 13.08 18.74 -5.76
N LEU A 151 13.25 17.46 -6.10
CA LEU A 151 13.03 16.35 -5.16
C LEU A 151 14.07 16.33 -4.05
N GLU A 152 15.32 16.64 -4.37
CA GLU A 152 16.40 16.68 -3.40
C GLU A 152 16.41 17.92 -2.52
N ASN A 153 16.15 19.06 -3.13
CA ASN A 153 16.19 20.36 -2.50
C ASN A 153 14.76 20.93 -2.42
N PRO A 154 13.86 20.31 -1.63
CA PRO A 154 12.48 20.73 -1.58
C PRO A 154 12.38 22.15 -1.03
N LYS A 155 11.82 23.04 -1.86
CA LYS A 155 11.57 24.43 -1.46
C LYS A 155 10.73 24.46 -0.18
N PRO A 156 11.05 25.32 0.80
CA PRO A 156 10.28 25.41 2.03
C PRO A 156 8.83 25.71 1.70
N LYS A 157 7.93 24.83 2.15
CA LYS A 157 6.49 24.98 1.92
C LYS A 157 6.05 26.31 2.52
N THR A 158 5.71 27.29 1.68
CA THR A 158 5.08 28.54 2.14
C THR A 158 3.84 28.15 2.93
N LYS A 159 3.76 28.55 4.20
CA LYS A 159 2.61 28.28 5.06
C LYS A 159 1.36 28.76 4.32
N LYS A 160 0.47 27.85 3.95
CA LYS A 160 -0.86 28.24 3.46
C LYS A 160 -1.46 29.17 4.51
N PRO A 161 -2.01 30.33 4.13
CA PRO A 161 -2.59 31.25 5.08
C PRO A 161 -3.59 30.48 5.94
N LEU A 162 -3.43 30.61 7.26
CA LEU A 162 -4.31 29.99 8.23
C LEU A 162 -5.73 30.44 7.87
N ARG A 163 -6.61 29.52 7.44
CA ARG A 163 -8.03 29.82 7.28
C ARG A 163 -8.52 30.26 8.66
N THR A 164 -8.71 31.57 8.85
CA THR A 164 -9.37 32.11 10.03
C THR A 164 -10.74 31.43 10.11
N ARG A 165 -10.96 30.66 11.18
CA ARG A 165 -12.28 30.09 11.47
C ARG A 165 -13.25 31.27 11.59
N GLY A 166 -14.07 31.47 10.57
CA GLY A 166 -15.21 32.35 10.66
C GLY A 166 -16.11 31.92 11.84
N PRO A 167 -16.91 32.85 12.39
CA PRO A 167 -17.73 32.58 13.56
C PRO A 167 -18.60 31.33 13.33
N SER A 168 -18.51 30.40 14.29
CA SER A 168 -19.33 29.19 14.31
C SER A 168 -20.80 29.57 14.31
N ARG A 169 -21.48 29.38 13.17
CA ARG A 169 -22.92 29.57 13.06
C ARG A 169 -23.58 28.40 13.80
N ARG A 170 -23.80 28.56 15.11
CA ARG A 170 -24.59 27.61 15.91
C ARG A 170 -25.97 27.50 15.25
N LYS A 171 -26.33 26.29 14.80
CA LYS A 171 -27.70 25.97 14.41
C LYS A 171 -28.62 26.24 15.62
N PRO A 172 -29.78 26.88 15.46
CA PRO A 172 -30.73 27.04 16.55
C PRO A 172 -31.24 25.66 17.00
N ALA A 173 -31.30 25.48 18.32
CA ALA A 173 -31.91 24.31 18.95
C ALA A 173 -33.41 24.29 18.64
N LYS A 174 -33.93 23.12 18.24
CA LYS A 174 -35.38 22.90 18.15
C LYS A 174 -35.98 23.04 19.55
N ALA A 175 -36.99 23.90 19.67
CA ALA A 175 -37.76 24.08 20.89
C ALA A 175 -38.47 22.77 21.27
N ALA A 176 -38.38 22.42 22.55
CA ALA A 176 -39.18 21.38 23.16
C ALA A 176 -40.64 21.83 23.20
N ALA A 177 -41.55 21.00 22.68
CA ALA A 177 -42.99 21.18 22.87
C ALA A 177 -43.35 20.76 24.30
N SER A 178 -43.95 21.69 25.04
CA SER A 178 -44.50 21.50 26.38
C SER A 178 -45.79 20.68 26.34
N GLN A 179 -46.01 19.93 27.41
CA GLN A 179 -47.20 19.12 27.69
C GLN A 179 -48.43 20.01 27.98
N VAL A 180 -49.62 19.49 27.67
CA VAL A 180 -50.88 19.86 28.33
C VAL A 180 -51.58 18.55 28.69
N GLU A 181 -51.82 18.37 29.99
CA GLU A 181 -52.68 17.35 30.59
C GLU A 181 -54.14 17.76 30.44
N GLU A 182 -55.04 16.81 30.19
CA GLU A 182 -56.45 16.89 30.58
C GLU A 182 -56.93 15.48 30.97
N ASP A 183 -57.12 15.30 32.27
CA ASP A 183 -57.89 14.23 32.91
C ASP A 183 -59.37 14.31 32.51
N ILE A 184 -59.98 13.17 32.14
CA ILE A 184 -61.42 12.90 32.34
C ILE A 184 -61.59 11.42 32.75
N ASP A 185 -62.19 11.25 33.92
CA ASP A 185 -62.56 10.01 34.64
C ASP A 185 -63.88 9.38 34.13
N GLU A 186 -64.03 8.07 34.42
CA GLU A 186 -65.22 7.18 34.50
C GLU A 186 -66.17 7.04 33.28
N GLU A 187 -66.63 5.86 32.86
CA GLU A 187 -67.26 4.73 33.59
C GLU A 187 -67.02 3.36 32.90
#